data_AF-A0A5P8WIV5-F1
#
_entry.id   AF-A0A5P8WIV5-F1
#
_cell.length_a   1.000
_cell.length_b   1.000
_cell.length_c   1.000
_cell.angle_alpha   90.00
_cell.angle_beta   90.00
_cell.angle_gamma   90.00
#
_symmetry.space_group_name_H-M   'P 1'
#
loop_
_entity.id
_entity.type
_entity.pdbx_description
1 polymer ?
#
loop_
_entity_poly.entity_id
_entity_poly.type
_entity_poly.pdbx_seq_one_letter_code
_entity_poly.pdbx_strand_id
1 'polypeptide(L)'
;MAKRGKKDQLIRDDSSRISCATVHRYRNSRELICPRNRSSPMTPEDKELLDAHVKAIAKILYKNTPSEKIETFEGIETAVRNQVLEHVSPKIAFFLSEKRLEQQRGKHGQ
;
A
#
# COMPACT_ATOMS: atom_id res chain seq x y z
N MET A 1 51.34 44.63 -5.15
CA MET A 1 50.01 44.54 -5.79
C MET A 1 49.58 43.08 -5.80
N ALA A 2 48.71 42.72 -4.85
CA ALA A 2 48.06 41.42 -4.69
C ALA A 2 46.68 41.49 -5.42
N LYS A 3 45.93 40.46 -5.81
CA LYS A 3 45.68 39.13 -5.25
C LYS A 3 45.08 38.22 -6.36
N ARG A 4 45.50 36.94 -6.33
CA ARG A 4 44.73 35.68 -6.35
C ARG A 4 43.43 35.61 -7.17
N GLY A 5 43.41 34.58 -8.01
CA GLY A 5 42.24 34.07 -8.73
C GLY A 5 41.01 33.96 -7.84
N LYS A 6 39.89 34.34 -8.45
CA LYS A 6 38.57 34.52 -7.85
C LYS A 6 38.01 33.15 -7.46
N LYS A 7 38.13 32.80 -6.18
CA LYS A 7 37.24 31.84 -5.53
C LYS A 7 35.91 32.53 -5.24
N ASP A 8 34.86 31.72 -5.28
CA ASP A 8 33.56 31.91 -4.60
C ASP A 8 32.54 32.87 -5.21
N GLN A 9 31.73 32.35 -6.13
CA GLN A 9 30.28 32.58 -6.31
C GLN A 9 29.89 31.71 -7.52
N LEU A 10 28.99 30.72 -7.52
CA LEU A 10 27.75 30.58 -6.80
C LEU A 10 27.33 29.10 -6.95
N ILE A 11 27.33 28.34 -5.86
CA ILE A 11 26.51 27.13 -5.79
C ILE A 11 25.06 27.61 -5.60
N ARG A 12 24.13 26.92 -6.28
CA ARG A 12 22.67 26.89 -6.05
C ARG A 12 21.81 27.83 -6.92
N ASP A 13 21.94 27.70 -8.23
CA ASP A 13 20.90 28.15 -9.16
C ASP A 13 20.13 26.94 -9.74
N ASP A 14 19.42 26.18 -8.89
CA ASP A 14 18.19 25.50 -9.33
C ASP A 14 17.30 25.01 -8.16
N SER A 15 17.23 25.78 -7.06
CA SER A 15 16.37 25.42 -5.92
C SER A 15 15.62 26.61 -5.30
N SER A 16 15.62 27.78 -5.94
CA SER A 16 14.99 28.99 -5.39
C SER A 16 14.03 29.71 -6.34
N ARG A 17 13.30 28.97 -7.18
CA ARG A 17 12.11 29.51 -7.87
C ARG A 17 10.86 28.63 -7.78
N ILE A 18 10.82 27.68 -6.86
CA ILE A 18 9.54 27.24 -6.31
C ILE A 18 9.12 28.36 -5.37
N SER A 19 8.27 29.26 -5.87
CA SER A 19 7.71 30.34 -5.06
C SER A 19 7.11 29.76 -3.78
N CYS A 20 7.16 30.51 -2.68
CA CYS A 20 6.48 30.16 -1.42
C CYS A 20 4.99 29.81 -1.67
N ALA A 21 4.37 30.38 -2.71
CA ALA A 21 3.01 30.05 -3.15
C ALA A 21 2.86 28.64 -3.77
N THR A 22 3.94 28.05 -4.30
CA THR A 22 3.93 26.69 -4.88
C THR A 22 4.09 25.62 -3.79
N VAL A 23 4.91 25.88 -2.75
CA VAL A 23 5.01 25.00 -1.58
C VAL A 23 3.72 25.03 -0.75
N HIS A 24 3.05 26.19 -0.66
CA HIS A 24 1.77 26.29 0.05
C HIS A 24 0.63 25.52 -0.63
N ARG A 25 0.65 25.42 -1.97
CA ARG A 25 -0.34 24.61 -2.71
C ARG A 25 -0.14 23.10 -2.53
N TYR A 26 1.11 22.62 -2.41
CA TYR A 26 1.36 21.18 -2.27
C TYR A 26 1.15 20.65 -0.85
N ARG A 27 1.26 21.51 0.17
CA ARG A 27 0.96 21.13 1.57
C ARG A 27 -0.54 21.18 1.90
N ASN A 28 -1.33 21.93 1.13
CA ASN A 28 -2.79 22.08 1.31
C ASN A 28 -3.63 21.32 0.26
N SER A 29 -3.02 20.39 -0.48
CA SER A 29 -3.74 19.47 -1.38
C SER A 29 -4.05 18.12 -0.73
N ARG A 30 -3.64 17.89 0.52
CA ARG A 30 -4.01 16.70 1.30
C ARG A 30 -5.35 16.84 2.03
N GLU A 31 -5.92 18.05 2.07
CA GLU A 31 -7.16 18.33 2.80
C GLU A 31 -8.33 18.83 1.95
N LEU A 32 -8.22 18.83 0.61
CA LEU A 32 -9.34 19.20 -0.26
C LEU A 32 -9.94 17.98 -0.98
N ILE A 33 -10.98 17.47 -0.31
CA ILE A 33 -12.23 16.92 -0.86
C ILE A 33 -12.19 15.44 -1.26
N CYS A 34 -12.49 14.59 -0.28
CA CYS A 34 -13.61 13.66 -0.42
C CYS A 34 -14.38 13.66 0.91
N PRO A 35 -15.65 14.07 0.96
CA PRO A 35 -16.45 13.79 2.14
C PRO A 35 -16.63 12.27 2.16
N ARG A 36 -16.03 11.60 3.15
CA ARG A 36 -16.49 10.27 3.53
C ARG A 36 -16.81 10.25 5.01
N ASN A 37 -17.80 11.06 5.41
CA ASN A 37 -18.80 10.49 6.30
C ASN A 37 -19.68 9.55 5.47
N ARG A 38 -19.07 8.44 5.05
CA ARG A 38 -19.77 7.25 4.58
C ARG A 38 -19.56 6.31 5.74
N SER A 39 -20.62 5.88 6.42
CA SER A 39 -20.57 4.71 7.29
C SER A 39 -19.64 3.69 6.63
N SER A 40 -18.45 3.49 7.21
CA SER A 40 -17.46 2.65 6.56
C SER A 40 -18.12 1.28 6.44
N PRO A 41 -18.14 0.65 5.25
CA PRO A 41 -18.76 -0.67 5.07
C PRO A 41 -18.09 -1.74 5.94
N MET A 42 -16.94 -1.40 6.53
CA MET A 42 -16.20 -2.20 7.47
C MET A 42 -16.37 -1.61 8.87
N THR A 43 -17.06 -2.34 9.74
CA THR A 43 -17.22 -1.96 11.15
C THR A 43 -15.86 -1.97 11.86
N PRO A 44 -15.72 -1.27 13.00
CA PRO A 44 -14.52 -1.39 13.84
C PRO A 44 -14.21 -2.85 14.19
N GLU A 45 -15.23 -3.63 14.52
CA GLU A 45 -15.11 -5.05 14.87
C GLU A 45 -14.59 -5.88 13.68
N ASP A 46 -15.12 -5.64 12.47
CA ASP A 46 -14.65 -6.31 11.25
C ASP A 46 -13.19 -5.96 10.93
N LYS A 47 -12.75 -4.73 11.23
CA LYS A 47 -11.34 -4.32 11.06
C LYS A 47 -10.42 -5.06 12.01
N GLU A 48 -10.78 -5.14 13.28
CA GLU A 48 -9.99 -5.87 14.28
C GLU A 48 -9.90 -7.36 13.92
N LEU A 49 -11.02 -7.95 13.50
CA LEU A 49 -11.06 -9.34 13.08
C LEU A 49 -10.21 -9.58 11.82
N LEU A 50 -10.32 -8.71 10.82
CA LEU A 50 -9.49 -8.79 9.61
C LEU A 50 -8.00 -8.69 9.98
N ASP A 51 -7.61 -7.73 10.81
CA ASP A 51 -6.23 -7.55 11.25
C ASP A 51 -5.69 -8.78 11.98
N ALA A 52 -6.49 -9.38 12.87
CA ALA A 52 -6.14 -10.61 13.57
C ALA A 52 -5.89 -11.76 12.59
N HIS A 53 -6.77 -11.93 11.60
CA HIS A 53 -6.62 -12.96 10.57
C HIS A 53 -5.42 -12.71 9.66
N VAL A 54 -5.20 -11.47 9.21
CA VAL A 54 -4.04 -11.12 8.38
C VAL A 54 -2.73 -11.38 9.14
N LYS A 55 -2.65 -11.01 10.43
CA LYS A 55 -1.49 -11.32 11.27
C LYS A 55 -1.26 -12.83 11.41
N ALA A 56 -2.32 -13.61 11.58
CA ALA A 56 -2.22 -15.06 11.66
C ALA A 56 -1.72 -15.67 10.34
N ILE A 57 -2.27 -15.23 9.21
CA ILE A 57 -1.83 -15.64 7.87
C ILE A 57 -0.36 -15.28 7.68
N ALA A 58 0.03 -14.04 7.96
CA ALA A 58 1.42 -13.59 7.81
C ALA A 58 2.42 -14.44 8.60
N LYS A 59 2.08 -14.82 9.84
CA LYS A 59 2.92 -15.72 10.67
C LYS A 59 3.09 -17.10 10.02
N ILE A 60 2.02 -17.66 9.46
CA ILE A 60 2.07 -18.96 8.77
C ILE A 60 2.94 -18.86 7.52
N LEU A 61 2.75 -17.83 6.70
CA LEU A 61 3.51 -17.66 5.46
C LEU A 61 5.00 -17.43 5.74
N TYR A 62 5.32 -16.60 6.73
CA TYR A 62 6.71 -16.36 7.13
C TYR A 62 7.40 -17.63 7.64
N LYS A 63 6.70 -18.46 8.44
CA LYS A 63 7.24 -19.73 8.95
C LYS A 63 7.60 -20.72 7.81
N ASN A 64 6.89 -20.65 6.69
CA ASN A 64 7.12 -21.52 5.53
C ASN A 64 8.05 -20.89 4.49
N THR A 65 8.59 -19.70 4.74
CA THR A 65 9.60 -19.08 3.88
C THR A 65 10.97 -19.73 4.10
N PRO A 66 11.68 -20.15 3.04
CA PRO A 66 13.04 -20.69 3.16
C PRO A 66 13.99 -19.69 3.81
N SER A 67 14.90 -20.17 4.67
CA SER A 67 15.86 -19.32 5.39
C SER A 67 16.71 -18.45 4.46
N GLU A 68 17.07 -18.97 3.29
CA GLU A 68 17.83 -18.26 2.24
C GLU A 68 17.15 -16.97 1.77
N LYS A 69 15.82 -16.92 1.83
CA LYS A 69 15.03 -15.76 1.39
C LYS A 69 14.73 -14.77 2.51
N ILE A 70 15.05 -15.09 3.76
CA ILE A 70 14.80 -14.22 4.93
C ILE A 70 15.90 -13.17 5.11
N GLU A 71 17.03 -13.33 4.42
CA GLU A 71 18.19 -12.44 4.54
C GLU A 71 17.95 -11.03 3.98
N THR A 72 17.06 -10.90 2.99
CA THR A 72 16.76 -9.63 2.33
C THR A 72 15.27 -9.33 2.35
N PHE A 73 14.93 -8.04 2.37
CA PHE A 73 13.53 -7.62 2.32
C PHE A 73 12.84 -8.06 1.02
N GLU A 74 13.55 -7.98 -0.11
CA GLU A 74 13.07 -8.46 -1.42
C GLU A 74 12.80 -9.97 -1.40
N GLY A 75 13.69 -10.75 -0.79
CA GLY A 75 13.53 -12.20 -0.64
C GLY A 75 12.28 -12.55 0.16
N ILE A 76 12.07 -11.86 1.29
CA ILE A 76 10.90 -12.05 2.15
C ILE A 76 9.62 -11.69 1.38
N GLU A 77 9.58 -10.52 0.76
CA GLU A 77 8.40 -10.04 0.03
C GLU A 77 8.04 -10.98 -1.12
N THR A 78 9.03 -11.33 -1.96
CA THR A 78 8.82 -12.25 -3.08
C THR A 78 8.33 -13.62 -2.62
N ALA A 79 8.93 -14.17 -1.56
CA ALA A 79 8.54 -15.47 -1.02
C ALA A 79 7.12 -15.46 -0.46
N VAL A 80 6.79 -14.45 0.36
CA VAL A 80 5.45 -14.31 0.94
C VAL A 80 4.42 -14.06 -0.15
N ARG A 81 4.71 -13.20 -1.13
CA ARG A 81 3.84 -12.92 -2.28
C ARG A 81 3.53 -14.18 -3.08
N ASN A 82 4.52 -15.02 -3.36
CA ASN A 82 4.30 -16.28 -4.07
C ASN A 82 3.38 -17.21 -3.28
N GLN A 83 3.58 -17.34 -1.97
CA GLN A 83 2.70 -18.16 -1.13
C GLN A 83 1.27 -17.59 -1.05
N VAL A 84 1.10 -16.26 -1.04
CA VAL A 84 -0.23 -15.63 -1.12
C VAL A 84 -0.93 -16.04 -2.42
N LEU A 85 -0.24 -15.95 -3.56
CA LEU A 85 -0.78 -16.32 -4.86
C LEU A 85 -1.15 -17.81 -4.94
N GLU A 86 -0.34 -18.68 -4.32
CA GLU A 86 -0.55 -20.12 -4.35
C GLU A 86 -1.66 -20.60 -3.39
N HIS A 87 -1.77 -20.01 -2.20
CA HIS A 87 -2.60 -20.56 -1.13
C HIS A 87 -3.74 -19.68 -0.65
N VAL A 88 -3.61 -18.35 -0.75
CA VAL A 88 -4.59 -17.40 -0.20
C VAL A 88 -5.52 -16.89 -1.30
N SER A 89 -4.96 -16.39 -2.40
CA SER A 89 -5.74 -15.83 -3.51
C SER A 89 -6.76 -16.81 -4.11
N PRO A 90 -6.45 -18.11 -4.30
CA PRO A 90 -7.44 -19.05 -4.82
C PRO A 90 -8.64 -19.22 -3.89
N LYS A 91 -8.43 -19.25 -2.56
CA LYS A 91 -9.53 -19.38 -1.58
C LYS A 91 -10.49 -18.20 -1.65
N ILE A 92 -9.94 -16.98 -1.81
CA ILE A 92 -10.74 -15.77 -2.03
C ILE A 92 -11.50 -15.87 -3.36
N ALA A 93 -10.84 -16.29 -4.44
CA ALA A 93 -11.46 -16.44 -5.75
C ALA A 93 -12.60 -17.46 -5.75
N PHE A 94 -12.44 -18.60 -5.07
CA PHE A 94 -13.49 -19.61 -4.90
C PHE A 94 -14.68 -19.04 -4.14
N PHE A 95 -14.46 -18.41 -2.99
CA PHE A 95 -15.53 -17.76 -2.22
C PHE A 95 -16.34 -16.77 -3.08
N LEU A 96 -15.65 -15.91 -3.84
CA LEU A 96 -16.32 -14.94 -4.73
C LEU A 96 -17.10 -15.62 -5.86
N SER A 97 -16.60 -16.75 -6.37
CA SER A 97 -17.26 -17.53 -7.42
C SER A 97 -18.56 -18.16 -6.90
N GLU A 98 -18.54 -18.70 -5.69
CA GLU A 98 -19.74 -19.23 -5.02
C GLU A 98 -20.79 -18.13 -4.82
N LYS A 99 -20.38 -16.95 -4.32
CA LYS A 99 -21.28 -15.79 -4.17
C LYS A 99 -21.92 -15.35 -5.48
N ARG A 100 -21.18 -15.43 -6.59
CA ARG A 100 -21.73 -15.13 -7.92
C ARG A 100 -22.79 -16.16 -8.33
N LEU A 101 -22.55 -17.44 -8.10
CA LEU A 101 -23.50 -18.51 -8.44
C LEU A 101 -24.80 -18.41 -7.64
N GLU A 102 -24.70 -18.13 -6.33
CA GLU A 102 -25.86 -17.86 -5.45
C GLU A 102 -26.74 -16.75 -6.03
N GLN A 103 -26.12 -15.64 -6.47
CA GLN A 103 -26.84 -14.50 -7.04
C GLN A 103 -27.54 -14.85 -8.36
N GLN A 104 -26.92 -15.65 -9.23
CA GLN A 104 -27.54 -16.04 -10.50
C GLN A 104 -28.75 -16.96 -10.29
N ARG A 105 -28.65 -17.88 -9.32
CA ARG A 105 -29.76 -18.79 -8.97
C ARG A 105 -30.97 -18.04 -8.40
N GLY A 106 -30.73 -17.01 -7.58
CA GLY A 106 -31.81 -16.15 -7.06
C GLY A 106 -32.51 -15.30 -8.12
N LYS A 107 -31.87 -15.04 -9.27
CA LYS A 107 -32.44 -14.27 -10.40
C LYS A 107 -33.24 -15.13 -11.38
N HIS A 108 -32.92 -16.41 -11.50
CA HIS A 108 -33.63 -17.35 -12.40
C HIS A 108 -34.88 -17.99 -11.77
N GLY A 109 -35.14 -17.75 -10.48
CA GLY A 109 -36.32 -18.24 -9.76
C GLY A 109 -37.41 -17.19 -9.51
N GLN A 110 -37.38 -16.05 -10.21
CA GLN A 110 -38.42 -15.01 -10.20
C GLN A 110 -39.03 -14.84 -11.58
#